data_AF-A0A971WDS8-F1
#
_entry.id   AF-A0A971WDS8-F1
#
_cell.length_a   1.000
_cell.length_b   1.000
_cell.length_c   1.000
_cell.angle_alpha   90.00
_cell.angle_beta   90.00
_cell.angle_gamma   90.00
#
_symmetry.space_group_name_H-M   'P 1'
#
loop_
_entity.id
_entity.type
_entity.pdbx_description
1 polymer ?
#
loop_
_entity_poly.entity_id
_entity_poly.type
_entity_poly.pdbx_seq_one_letter_code
_entity_poly.pdbx_strand_id
1 'polypeptide(L)'
;YGVMVELFLKLYAVILSGKRKEAILLQNDINEIITILCSGHGNMYAVIKEVLRRRNNINIGGVRKPLADIIESDDAIIKTAIEKLDLAYQKHLLSE
;
A
#
# COMPACT_ATOMS: atom_id res chain seq x y z
N TYR A 1 1.61 6.94 3.74
CA TYR A 1 0.92 5.85 3.03
C TYR A 1 0.20 6.35 1.78
N GLY A 2 0.93 6.91 0.82
CA GLY A 2 0.31 7.54 -0.37
C GLY A 2 -0.20 6.56 -1.43
N VAL A 3 0.08 5.26 -1.29
CA VAL A 3 -0.20 4.23 -2.31
C VAL A 3 -1.64 3.71 -2.31
N MET A 4 -2.44 4.05 -1.29
CA MET A 4 -3.78 3.48 -1.08
C MET A 4 -4.79 4.44 -0.43
N VAL A 5 -4.80 5.71 -0.85
CA VAL A 5 -5.67 6.75 -0.24
C VAL A 5 -7.15 6.38 -0.35
N GLU A 6 -7.56 5.85 -1.50
CA GLU A 6 -8.94 5.47 -1.80
C GLU A 6 -9.44 4.34 -0.88
N LEU A 7 -8.57 3.40 -0.48
CA LEU A 7 -8.92 2.35 0.48
C LEU A 7 -9.24 2.94 1.86
N PHE A 8 -8.47 3.95 2.31
CA PHE A 8 -8.75 4.63 3.57
C PHE A 8 -10.03 5.46 3.52
N LEU A 9 -10.31 6.12 2.39
CA LEU A 9 -11.57 6.84 2.19
C LEU A 9 -12.78 5.89 2.22
N LYS A 10 -12.69 4.74 1.52
CA LYS A 10 -13.70 3.69 1.58
C LYS A 10 -13.87 3.17 3.00
N LEU A 11 -12.78 2.86 3.70
CA LEU A 11 -12.82 2.38 5.07
C LEU A 11 -13.54 3.36 5.99
N TYR A 12 -13.22 4.65 5.88
CA TYR A 12 -13.89 5.70 6.65
C TYR A 12 -15.40 5.72 6.37
N ALA A 13 -15.82 5.66 5.11
CA ALA A 13 -17.23 5.61 4.74
C ALA A 13 -17.94 4.35 5.29
N VAL A 14 -17.30 3.18 5.23
CA VAL A 14 -17.83 1.92 5.77
C VAL A 14 -17.99 2.00 7.29
N ILE A 15 -17.03 2.58 8.01
CA ILE A 15 -17.11 2.81 9.46
C ILE A 15 -18.29 3.72 9.80
N LEU A 16 -18.44 4.85 9.10
CA LEU A 16 -19.56 5.78 9.31
C LEU A 16 -20.93 5.14 9.05
N SER A 17 -21.00 4.20 8.10
CA SER A 17 -22.22 3.45 7.81
C SER A 17 -22.55 2.34 8.83
N GLY A 18 -21.71 2.15 9.86
CA GLY A 18 -21.92 1.14 10.90
C GLY A 18 -21.65 -0.31 10.47
N LYS A 19 -21.15 -0.53 9.25
CA LYS A 19 -20.86 -1.86 8.68
C LYS A 19 -19.55 -2.45 9.21
N ARG A 20 -19.50 -2.73 10.52
CA ARG A 20 -18.29 -3.14 11.25
C ARG A 20 -17.56 -4.34 10.62
N LYS A 21 -18.28 -5.38 10.18
CA LYS A 21 -17.65 -6.59 9.61
C LYS A 21 -16.90 -6.27 8.31
N GLU A 22 -17.50 -5.47 7.44
CA GLU A 22 -16.88 -5.01 6.19
C GLU A 22 -15.65 -4.14 6.48
N ALA A 23 -15.76 -3.21 7.44
CA ALA A 23 -14.64 -2.37 7.85
C ALA A 23 -13.43 -3.19 8.36
N ILE A 24 -13.68 -4.24 9.14
CA ILE A 24 -12.61 -5.12 9.64
C ILE A 24 -11.91 -5.84 8.48
N LEU A 25 -12.66 -6.37 7.51
CA LEU A 25 -12.08 -7.06 6.36
C LEU A 25 -11.22 -6.12 5.52
N LEU A 26 -11.70 -4.90 5.24
CA LEU A 26 -10.94 -3.90 4.52
C LEU A 26 -9.69 -3.45 5.31
N GLN A 27 -9.81 -3.22 6.62
CA GLN A 27 -8.66 -2.86 7.45
C GLN A 27 -7.61 -3.97 7.49
N ASN A 28 -8.01 -5.25 7.51
CA ASN A 28 -7.08 -6.38 7.47
C ASN A 28 -6.29 -6.40 6.16
N ASP A 29 -6.95 -6.19 5.02
CA ASP A 29 -6.27 -6.12 3.72
C ASP A 29 -5.30 -4.92 3.65
N ILE A 30 -5.69 -3.76 4.20
CA ILE A 30 -4.81 -2.59 4.34
C ILE A 30 -3.58 -2.93 5.22
N ASN A 31 -3.79 -3.61 6.35
CA ASN A 31 -2.71 -3.98 7.27
C ASN A 31 -1.73 -4.98 6.64
N GLU A 32 -2.23 -5.91 5.83
CA GLU A 32 -1.38 -6.84 5.08
C GLU A 32 -0.45 -6.06 4.12
N ILE A 33 -1.00 -5.09 3.38
CA ILE A 33 -0.21 -4.23 2.48
C ILE A 33 0.84 -3.44 3.28
N ILE A 34 0.49 -2.84 4.42
CA ILE A 34 1.46 -2.13 5.28
C ILE A 34 2.57 -3.07 5.75
N THR A 35 2.22 -4.30 6.12
CA THR A 35 3.20 -5.30 6.57
C THR A 35 4.20 -5.62 5.48
N ILE A 36 3.74 -5.78 4.23
CA ILE A 36 4.62 -6.01 3.07
C ILE A 36 5.51 -4.80 2.79
N LEU A 37 4.95 -3.58 2.84
CA LEU A 37 5.75 -2.36 2.64
C LEU A 37 6.88 -2.18 3.67
N CYS A 38 6.75 -2.83 4.83
CA CYS A 38 7.72 -2.80 5.92
C CYS A 38 8.68 -4.01 5.96
N SER A 39 8.55 -4.99 5.06
CA SER A 39 9.29 -6.26 5.17
C SER A 39 10.63 -6.28 4.44
N GLY A 40 11.01 -5.18 3.77
CA GLY A 40 12.25 -5.06 3.00
C GLY A 40 13.44 -4.50 3.77
N HIS A 41 14.58 -4.48 3.10
CA HIS A 41 15.79 -3.79 3.56
C HIS A 41 15.59 -2.27 3.50
N GLY A 42 15.10 -1.76 2.36
CA GLY A 42 14.79 -0.35 2.20
C GLY A 42 13.78 0.13 3.24
N ASN A 43 13.92 1.38 3.68
CA ASN A 43 12.92 1.98 4.54
C ASN A 43 11.54 1.93 3.88
N MET A 44 10.46 1.75 4.66
CA MET A 44 9.08 1.70 4.14
C MET A 44 8.77 2.85 3.17
N TYR A 45 9.28 4.06 3.42
CA TYR A 45 9.07 5.18 2.50
C TYR A 45 9.80 5.03 1.17
N ALA A 46 10.98 4.41 1.13
CA ALA A 46 11.69 4.10 -0.12
C ALA A 46 10.88 3.09 -0.95
N VAL A 47 10.38 2.03 -0.31
CA VAL A 47 9.48 1.05 -0.93
C VAL A 47 8.21 1.71 -1.46
N ILE A 48 7.54 2.55 -0.65
CA ILE A 48 6.35 3.31 -1.05
C ILE A 48 6.61 4.18 -2.29
N LYS A 49 7.74 4.90 -2.32
CA LYS A 49 8.08 5.77 -3.45
C LYS A 49 8.29 4.96 -4.74
N GLU A 50 8.92 3.80 -4.62
CA GLU A 50 9.13 2.91 -5.75
C GLU A 50 7.83 2.26 -6.24
N VAL A 51 6.92 1.89 -5.32
CA VAL A 51 5.55 1.46 -5.67
C VAL A 51 4.82 2.57 -6.43
N LEU A 52 4.85 3.82 -5.96
CA LEU A 52 4.25 4.97 -6.66
C LEU A 52 4.87 5.19 -8.05
N ARG A 53 6.19 5.01 -8.18
CA ARG A 53 6.88 5.13 -9.46
C ARG A 53 6.40 4.08 -10.45
N ARG A 54 6.29 2.80 -10.03
CA ARG A 54 5.91 1.69 -10.92
C ARG A 54 4.42 1.63 -11.22
N ARG A 55 3.58 1.82 -10.21
CA ARG A 55 2.13 1.65 -10.31
C ARG A 55 1.41 2.89 -10.83
N ASN A 56 1.88 4.08 -10.45
CA ASN A 56 1.21 5.35 -10.73
C ASN A 56 2.02 6.29 -11.63
N ASN A 57 3.21 5.87 -12.07
CA ASN A 57 4.15 6.72 -12.82
C ASN A 57 4.52 8.02 -12.08
N ILE A 58 4.53 7.99 -10.74
CA ILE A 58 4.87 9.14 -9.89
C ILE A 58 6.29 8.95 -9.36
N ASN A 59 7.25 9.67 -9.95
CA ASN A 59 8.65 9.63 -9.49
C ASN A 59 8.96 10.79 -8.54
N ILE A 60 9.16 10.47 -7.26
CA ILE A 60 9.47 11.43 -6.18
C ILE A 60 10.82 11.14 -5.49
N GLY A 61 11.75 10.54 -6.25
CA GLY A 61 13.12 10.26 -5.85
C GLY A 61 13.28 9.17 -4.78
N GLY A 62 14.50 9.02 -4.27
CA GLY A 62 14.80 8.11 -3.15
C GLY A 62 14.50 8.72 -1.78
N VAL A 63 15.06 8.13 -0.73
CA VAL A 63 14.95 8.65 0.64
C VAL A 63 16.21 9.40 1.07
N ARG A 64 16.07 10.34 2.01
CA ARG A 64 17.21 11.07 2.57
C ARG A 64 17.86 10.22 3.67
N LYS A 65 19.20 10.18 3.69
CA LYS A 65 19.98 9.61 4.79
C LYS A 65 19.55 10.22 6.14
N PRO A 66 19.45 9.44 7.23
CA PRO A 66 20.00 8.09 7.40
C PRO A 66 19.07 6.95 6.96
N LEU A 67 17.93 7.22 6.31
CA LEU A 67 17.02 6.16 5.86
C LEU A 67 17.68 5.32 4.75
N ALA A 68 17.57 3.99 4.87
CA ALA A 68 18.03 3.05 3.86
C ALA A 68 17.18 3.17 2.59
N ASP A 69 17.84 3.30 1.45
CA ASP A 69 17.18 3.21 0.14
C ASP A 69 16.95 1.74 -0.25
N ILE A 70 16.17 1.52 -1.30
CA ILE A 70 15.89 0.17 -1.82
C ILE A 70 17.15 -0.48 -2.41
N ILE A 71 17.23 -1.81 -2.30
CA ILE A 71 18.25 -2.65 -2.96
C ILE A 71 17.57 -3.68 -3.87
N GLU A 72 18.35 -4.44 -4.64
CA GLU A 72 17.83 -5.43 -5.60
C GLU A 72 16.87 -6.45 -4.96
N SER A 73 17.16 -6.91 -3.74
CA SER A 73 16.30 -7.88 -3.03
C SER A 73 14.93 -7.33 -2.65
N ASP A 74 14.75 -6.00 -2.60
CA ASP A 74 13.46 -5.38 -2.30
C ASP A 74 12.49 -5.45 -3.49
N ASP A 75 12.96 -5.81 -4.70
CA ASP A 75 12.14 -5.85 -5.92
C ASP A 75 10.94 -6.81 -5.79
N ALA A 76 11.14 -7.97 -5.16
CA ALA A 76 10.09 -8.95 -4.91
C ALA A 76 9.01 -8.42 -3.96
N ILE A 77 9.41 -7.61 -2.97
CA ILE A 77 8.52 -7.01 -1.99
C ILE A 77 7.69 -5.91 -2.65
N ILE A 78 8.32 -5.08 -3.48
CA ILE A 78 7.65 -4.03 -4.25
C ILE A 78 6.60 -4.63 -5.20
N LYS A 79 6.95 -5.71 -5.93
CA LYS A 79 6.00 -6.42 -6.80
C LYS A 79 4.82 -6.97 -6.03
N THR A 80 5.08 -7.69 -4.93
CA THR A 80 4.03 -8.22 -4.05
C THR A 80 3.13 -7.10 -3.51
N ALA A 81 3.69 -5.95 -3.12
CA ALA A 81 2.92 -4.81 -2.65
C ALA A 81 1.99 -4.26 -3.72
N ILE A 82 2.46 -4.13 -4.97
CA ILE A 82 1.64 -3.69 -6.12
C ILE A 82 0.50 -4.69 -6.37
N GLU A 83 0.79 -5.99 -6.41
CA GLU A 83 -0.22 -7.02 -6.62
C GLU A 83 -1.31 -6.97 -5.53
N LYS A 84 -0.92 -6.84 -4.26
CA LYS A 84 -1.88 -6.73 -3.14
C LYS A 84 -2.70 -5.45 -3.18
N LEU A 85 -2.10 -4.33 -3.60
CA LEU A 85 -2.83 -3.10 -3.84
C LEU A 85 -3.89 -3.26 -4.92
N ASP A 86 -3.54 -3.85 -6.07
CA ASP A 86 -4.49 -4.02 -7.18
C ASP A 86 -5.63 -4.97 -6.82
N LEU A 87 -5.33 -6.08 -6.12
CA LEU A 87 -6.34 -6.98 -5.58
C LEU A 87 -7.27 -6.28 -4.59
N ALA A 88 -6.74 -5.45 -3.68
CA ALA A 88 -7.55 -4.71 -2.72
C ALA A 88 -8.45 -3.67 -3.42
N TYR A 89 -7.94 -2.97 -4.44
CA TYR A 89 -8.72 -2.03 -5.24
C TYR A 89 -9.84 -2.76 -5.99
N GLN A 90 -9.53 -3.90 -6.61
CA GLN A 90 -10.54 -4.72 -7.28
C GLN A 90 -11.64 -5.15 -6.30
N LYS A 91 -11.25 -5.69 -5.13
CA LYS A 91 -12.17 -6.23 -4.13
C LYS A 91 -13.07 -5.19 -3.47
N HIS A 92 -12.54 -4.00 -3.15
CA HIS A 92 -13.24 -3.04 -2.28
C HIS A 92 -13.73 -1.77 -2.98
N LEU A 93 -13.20 -1.46 -4.17
CA LEU A 93 -13.51 -0.22 -4.89
C LEU A 93 -14.18 -0.46 -6.25
N LEU A 94 -13.88 -1.57 -6.92
CA LEU A 94 -14.37 -1.86 -8.29
C LEU A 94 -15.43 -2.98 -8.35
N SER A 95 -15.61 -3.72 -7.24
CA SER A 95 -16.66 -4.73 -7.14
C SER A 95 -17.95 -4.07 -6.65
N GLU A 96 -18.78 -3.63 -7.59
CA GLU A 96 -20.22 -3.34 -7.38
C GLU A 96 -21.08 -4.29 -8.20
#